data_AF-A0A8T6IEY7-F1
#
_entry.id   AF-A0A8T6IEY7-F1
#
_cell.length_a   1.000
_cell.length_b   1.000
_cell.length_c   1.000
_cell.angle_alpha   90.00
_cell.angle_beta   90.00
_cell.angle_gamma   90.00
#
_symmetry.space_group_name_H-M   'P 1'
#
loop_
_entity.id
_entity.type
_entity.pdbx_description
1 polymer ?
#
loop_
_entity_poly.entity_id
_entity_poly.type
_entity_poly.pdbx_seq_one_letter_code
_entity_poly.pdbx_strand_id
1 'polypeptide(L)'
;MTTPELHLETLFRIDRRGRIAGTREPDSRRGPVFKLVRGRTHCAWAVRADTPARVAAALQDLAAGEEPVEDGRLPPRHADRYRALAGATVNSGPAFAFPDAIPEVDGVVFLETVDRLVRHFP
;
A
#
# COMPACT_ATOMS: atom_id res chain seq x y z
N MET A 1 -2.42 -1.94 -15.71
CA MET A 1 -3.17 -1.46 -14.52
C MET A 1 -2.90 -2.37 -13.33
N THR A 2 -2.22 -1.86 -12.29
CA THR A 2 -2.10 -2.56 -10.99
C THR A 2 -3.43 -2.46 -10.24
N THR A 3 -4.01 -3.57 -9.81
CA THR A 3 -5.27 -3.53 -9.03
C THR A 3 -4.99 -3.24 -7.55
N PRO A 4 -5.94 -2.61 -6.83
CA PRO A 4 -5.89 -2.45 -5.37
C PRO A 4 -5.49 -3.70 -4.58
N GLU A 5 -5.96 -4.89 -4.95
CA GLU A 5 -5.60 -6.15 -4.29
C GLU A 5 -4.12 -6.49 -4.50
N LEU A 6 -3.63 -6.33 -5.73
CA LEU A 6 -2.23 -6.60 -6.06
C LEU A 6 -1.29 -5.71 -5.25
N HIS A 7 -1.70 -4.49 -4.91
CA HIS A 7 -0.94 -3.62 -4.01
C HIS A 7 -0.83 -4.21 -2.59
N LEU A 8 -1.93 -4.74 -2.04
CA LEU A 8 -1.92 -5.40 -0.74
C LEU A 8 -1.08 -6.67 -0.77
N GLU A 9 -1.25 -7.50 -1.80
CA GLU A 9 -0.52 -8.74 -1.96
C GLU A 9 0.97 -8.52 -2.18
N THR A 10 1.36 -7.44 -2.85
CA THR A 10 2.77 -7.09 -3.03
C THR A 10 3.42 -6.69 -1.71
N LEU A 11 2.73 -5.90 -0.88
CA LEU A 11 3.29 -5.39 0.37
C LEU A 11 3.23 -6.39 1.52
N PHE A 12 2.23 -7.27 1.54
CA PHE A 12 1.88 -8.05 2.71
C PHE A 12 1.71 -9.54 2.41
N ARG A 13 1.96 -10.34 3.44
CA ARG A 13 1.50 -11.72 3.51
C ARG A 13 0.10 -11.70 4.10
N ILE A 14 -0.89 -12.08 3.29
CA ILE A 14 -2.29 -12.15 3.69
C ILE A 14 -2.61 -13.58 4.12
N ASP A 15 -3.18 -13.74 5.32
CA ASP A 15 -3.58 -15.05 5.83
C ASP A 15 -4.90 -15.52 5.21
N ARG A 16 -5.30 -16.76 5.51
CA ARG A 16 -6.55 -17.36 5.04
C ARG A 16 -7.83 -16.62 5.46
N ARG A 17 -7.75 -15.67 6.40
CA ARG A 17 -8.86 -14.84 6.87
C ARG A 17 -8.86 -13.45 6.19
N GLY A 18 -8.01 -13.24 5.19
CA GLY A 18 -7.85 -11.95 4.52
C GLY A 18 -7.15 -10.90 5.40
N ARG A 19 -6.35 -11.31 6.38
CA ARG A 19 -5.68 -10.41 7.32
C ARG A 19 -4.17 -10.31 7.07
N ILE A 20 -3.59 -9.17 7.41
CA ILE A 20 -2.14 -8.94 7.32
C ILE A 20 -1.44 -9.77 8.40
N ALA A 21 -0.75 -10.83 7.99
CA ALA A 21 0.09 -11.64 8.88
C ALA A 21 1.47 -10.99 9.13
N GLY A 22 1.97 -10.24 8.14
CA GLY A 22 3.24 -9.54 8.18
C GLY A 22 3.52 -8.84 6.85
N THR A 23 4.61 -8.09 6.79
CA THR A 23 5.12 -7.57 5.52
C THR A 23 5.74 -8.69 4.68
N ARG A 24 5.95 -8.43 3.38
CA ARG A 24 6.48 -9.41 2.43
C ARG A 24 8.01 -9.34 2.27
N GLU A 25 8.71 -8.39 2.90
CA GLU A 25 10.18 -8.36 2.86
C GLU A 25 10.79 -9.60 3.55
N PRO A 26 12.04 -10.00 3.19
CA PRO A 26 12.70 -11.18 3.76
C PRO A 26 12.72 -11.20 5.29
N ASP A 27 13.02 -10.05 5.91
CA ASP A 27 12.95 -9.85 7.37
C ASP A 27 11.57 -9.33 7.77
N SER A 28 10.53 -10.13 7.49
CA SER A 28 9.13 -9.75 7.68
C SER A 28 8.91 -9.06 9.02
N ARG A 29 8.37 -7.85 8.96
CA ARG A 29 7.98 -7.07 10.14
C ARG A 29 6.48 -7.12 10.34
N ARG A 30 6.04 -6.58 11.47
CA ARG A 30 4.63 -6.37 11.77
C ARG A 30 4.08 -5.32 10.80
N GLY A 31 3.05 -5.68 10.04
CA GLY A 31 2.38 -4.75 9.13
C GLY A 31 1.58 -3.65 9.86
N PRO A 32 0.96 -2.72 9.12
CA PRO A 32 0.06 -1.73 9.71
C PRO A 32 -1.17 -2.39 10.33
N VAL A 33 -1.80 -1.73 11.29
CA VAL A 33 -3.09 -2.18 11.87
C VAL A 33 -4.16 -2.31 10.79
N PHE A 34 -4.18 -1.33 9.88
CA PHE A 34 -5.14 -1.23 8.79
C PHE A 34 -4.45 -0.62 7.57
N LYS A 35 -4.76 -1.16 6.39
CA LYS A 35 -4.36 -0.58 5.10
C LYS A 35 -5.62 -0.48 4.24
N LEU A 36 -5.81 0.71 3.67
CA LEU A 36 -6.79 0.97 2.61
C LEU A 36 -6.03 1.32 1.34
N VAL A 37 -6.45 0.74 0.23
CA VAL A 37 -5.99 1.05 -1.13
C VAL A 37 -7.23 1.39 -1.94
N ARG A 38 -7.30 2.61 -2.47
CA ARG A 38 -8.41 3.03 -3.33
C ARG A 38 -7.90 3.17 -4.75
N GLY A 39 -8.50 2.41 -5.66
CA GLY A 39 -8.25 2.52 -7.09
C GLY A 39 -9.36 3.34 -7.77
N ARG A 40 -9.28 3.39 -9.11
CA ARG A 40 -10.26 4.10 -9.95
C ARG A 40 -11.59 3.37 -10.09
N THR A 41 -11.61 2.06 -9.86
CA THR A 41 -12.79 1.20 -10.08
C THR A 41 -13.32 0.53 -8.82
N HIS A 42 -12.46 0.26 -7.84
CA HIS A 42 -12.82 -0.36 -6.57
C HIS A 42 -11.76 -0.03 -5.50
N CYS A 43 -12.06 -0.40 -4.26
CA CYS A 43 -11.18 -0.30 -3.11
C CYS A 43 -10.80 -1.70 -2.63
N ALA A 44 -9.60 -1.84 -2.07
CA ALA A 44 -9.18 -3.02 -1.34
C ALA A 44 -8.63 -2.61 0.03
N TRP A 45 -8.78 -3.47 1.02
CA TRP A 45 -8.29 -3.22 2.37
C TRP A 45 -7.87 -4.50 3.07
N ALA A 46 -7.04 -4.36 4.09
CA ALA A 46 -6.69 -5.45 4.98
C ALA A 46 -6.46 -4.94 6.41
N VAL A 47 -6.81 -5.79 7.38
CA VAL A 47 -6.61 -5.54 8.82
C VAL A 47 -5.56 -6.52 9.32
N ARG A 48 -4.73 -6.12 10.29
CA ARG A 48 -3.72 -7.01 10.88
C ARG A 48 -4.34 -8.20 11.60
N ALA A 49 -3.66 -9.35 11.50
CA ALA A 49 -4.13 -10.62 12.04
C ALA A 49 -4.37 -10.56 13.56
N ASP A 50 -3.52 -9.82 14.28
CA ASP A 50 -3.58 -9.65 15.74
C ASP A 50 -4.51 -8.52 16.21
N THR A 51 -5.18 -7.81 15.31
CA THR A 51 -6.16 -6.78 15.68
C THR A 51 -7.39 -7.44 16.31
N PRO A 52 -7.85 -6.97 17.50
CA PRO A 52 -9.03 -7.52 18.17
C PRO A 52 -10.22 -7.65 17.21
N ALA A 53 -10.94 -8.77 17.28
CA ALA A 53 -11.97 -9.11 16.30
C ALA A 53 -13.03 -8.00 16.13
N ARG A 54 -13.46 -7.38 17.23
CA ARG A 54 -14.41 -6.25 17.22
C ARG A 54 -13.89 -5.03 16.44
N VAL A 55 -12.61 -4.70 16.59
CA VAL A 55 -11.99 -3.56 15.92
C VAL A 55 -11.80 -3.88 14.45
N ALA A 56 -11.38 -5.10 14.14
CA ALA A 56 -11.22 -5.54 12.76
C ALA A 56 -12.54 -5.54 11.99
N ALA A 57 -13.64 -6.01 12.60
CA ALA A 57 -14.97 -5.95 12.00
C ALA A 57 -15.39 -4.49 11.72
N ALA A 58 -15.24 -3.61 12.72
CA ALA A 58 -15.57 -2.19 12.55
C ALA A 58 -14.75 -1.50 11.44
N LEU A 59 -13.46 -1.85 11.30
CA LEU A 59 -12.61 -1.34 10.22
C LEU A 59 -13.05 -1.87 8.84
N GLN A 60 -13.42 -3.16 8.76
CA GLN A 60 -13.90 -3.78 7.53
C GLN A 60 -15.24 -3.17 7.08
N ASP A 61 -16.17 -2.96 8.02
CA ASP A 61 -17.48 -2.37 7.74
C ASP A 61 -17.33 -0.93 7.22
N LEU A 62 -16.43 -0.13 7.81
CA LEU A 62 -16.12 1.21 7.31
C LEU A 62 -15.51 1.16 5.91
N ALA A 63 -14.54 0.26 5.69
CA ALA A 63 -13.85 0.15 4.41
C ALA A 63 -14.78 -0.29 3.27
N ALA A 64 -15.77 -1.14 3.57
CA ALA A 64 -16.80 -1.54 2.62
C ALA A 64 -17.68 -0.38 2.11
N GLY A 65 -17.73 0.74 2.86
CA GLY A 65 -18.43 1.96 2.47
C GLY A 65 -17.57 3.01 1.76
N GLU A 66 -16.29 2.71 1.49
CA GLU A 66 -15.41 3.58 0.70
C GLU A 66 -15.73 3.50 -0.79
N GLU A 67 -15.61 4.63 -1.47
CA GLU A 67 -15.82 4.74 -2.91
C GLU A 67 -14.46 4.79 -3.65
N PRO A 68 -14.41 4.29 -4.89
CA PRO A 68 -13.26 4.48 -5.77
C PRO A 68 -12.93 5.95 -5.96
N VAL A 69 -11.68 6.26 -6.28
CA VAL A 69 -11.20 7.63 -6.47
C VAL A 69 -10.51 7.79 -7.80
N GLU A 70 -10.70 8.94 -8.46
CA GLU A 70 -10.13 9.19 -9.78
C GLU A 70 -8.61 9.38 -9.74
N ASP A 71 -8.11 10.20 -8.81
CA ASP A 71 -6.71 10.62 -8.76
C ASP A 71 -6.07 10.52 -7.35
N GLY A 72 -6.79 9.98 -6.38
CA GLY A 72 -6.29 9.75 -5.01
C GLY A 72 -6.04 11.03 -4.19
N ARG A 73 -6.43 12.21 -4.68
CA ARG A 73 -6.19 13.49 -3.98
C ARG A 73 -7.12 13.73 -2.80
N LEU A 74 -8.34 13.19 -2.87
CA LEU A 74 -9.31 13.29 -1.77
C LEU A 74 -8.92 12.35 -0.63
N PRO A 75 -9.14 12.72 0.65
CA PRO A 75 -8.92 11.81 1.76
C PRO A 75 -9.92 10.63 1.75
N PRO A 76 -9.65 9.54 2.50
CA PRO A 76 -10.65 8.50 2.78
C PRO A 76 -11.91 9.07 3.43
N ARG A 77 -13.08 8.57 3.05
CA ARG A 77 -14.38 9.03 3.57
C ARG A 77 -14.46 8.94 5.09
N HIS A 78 -13.84 7.90 5.65
CA HIS A 78 -13.89 7.61 7.08
C HIS A 78 -12.54 7.83 7.80
N ALA A 79 -11.68 8.73 7.28
CA ALA A 79 -10.32 8.97 7.77
C ALA A 79 -10.21 9.07 9.31
N ASP A 80 -11.05 9.90 9.94
CA ASP A 80 -10.98 10.09 11.40
C ASP A 80 -11.48 8.88 12.20
N ARG A 81 -12.46 8.14 11.66
CA ARG A 81 -12.96 6.92 12.28
C ARG A 81 -11.92 5.79 12.20
N TYR A 82 -11.20 5.69 11.09
CA TYR A 82 -10.07 4.75 10.99
C TYR A 82 -8.99 5.09 12.02
N ARG A 83 -8.63 6.37 12.19
CA ARG A 83 -7.65 6.80 13.19
C ARG A 83 -8.08 6.43 14.61
N ALA A 84 -9.34 6.70 14.94
CA ALA A 84 -9.91 6.39 16.25
C ALA A 84 -9.90 4.88 16.55
N LEU A 85 -10.26 4.04 15.57
CA LEU A 85 -10.31 2.58 15.73
C LEU A 85 -8.93 1.92 15.72
N ALA A 86 -8.04 2.36 14.82
CA ALA A 86 -6.72 1.76 14.67
C ALA A 86 -5.76 2.18 15.79
N GLY A 87 -6.00 3.32 16.44
CA GLY A 87 -5.15 3.84 17.52
C GLY A 87 -3.70 4.03 17.08
N ALA A 88 -3.46 4.26 15.78
CA ALA A 88 -2.15 4.23 15.16
C ALA A 88 -1.90 5.52 14.37
N THR A 89 -0.62 5.85 14.20
CA THR A 89 -0.20 6.95 13.33
C THR A 89 -0.51 6.63 11.87
N VAL A 90 -0.94 7.65 11.13
CA VAL A 90 -1.18 7.54 9.70
C VAL A 90 0.17 7.63 9.00
N ASN A 91 0.48 6.62 8.19
CA ASN A 91 1.63 6.66 7.29
C ASN A 91 1.11 6.68 5.84
N SER A 92 1.49 7.71 5.12
CA SER A 92 1.27 7.89 3.69
C SER A 92 2.61 8.20 3.03
N GLY A 93 2.91 7.56 1.91
CA GLY A 93 4.11 7.80 1.11
C GLY A 93 3.77 8.10 -0.35
N PRO A 94 4.77 8.49 -1.15
CA PRO A 94 4.58 8.73 -2.57
C PRO A 94 4.09 7.45 -3.27
N ALA A 95 3.14 7.61 -4.19
CA ALA A 95 2.72 6.57 -5.12
C ALA A 95 3.15 7.00 -6.53
N PHE A 96 3.91 6.15 -7.20
CA PHE A 96 4.38 6.41 -8.56
C PHE A 96 3.48 5.72 -9.57
N ALA A 97 3.06 6.46 -10.60
CA ALA A 97 2.46 5.89 -11.79
C ALA A 97 3.57 5.67 -12.83
N PHE A 98 3.72 4.44 -13.29
CA PHE A 98 4.59 4.12 -14.41
C PHE A 98 3.79 4.18 -15.72
N PRO A 99 4.42 4.54 -16.86
CA PRO A 99 3.80 4.39 -18.16
C PRO A 99 3.46 2.92 -18.45
N ASP A 100 2.47 2.68 -19.32
CA ASP A 100 2.03 1.32 -19.66
C ASP A 100 3.13 0.48 -20.32
N ALA A 101 4.10 1.13 -20.97
CA ALA A 101 5.30 0.52 -21.49
C ALA A 101 6.53 1.21 -20.89
N ILE A 102 7.43 0.40 -20.33
CA ILE A 102 8.78 0.84 -20.00
C ILE A 102 9.59 0.74 -21.31
N PRO A 103 10.27 1.81 -21.76
CA PRO A 103 11.11 1.74 -22.96
C PRO A 103 12.11 0.59 -22.84
N GLU A 104 12.31 -0.15 -23.93
CA GLU A 104 13.42 -1.10 -24.01
C GLU A 104 14.72 -0.33 -23.81
N VAL A 105 15.62 -0.94 -23.04
CA VAL A 105 16.91 -0.34 -22.74
C VAL A 105 17.91 -0.87 -23.77
N ASP A 106 18.42 0.02 -24.62
CA ASP A 106 19.31 -0.34 -25.76
C ASP A 106 20.75 -0.72 -25.34
N GLY A 107 20.98 -1.01 -24.06
CA GLY A 107 22.29 -1.44 -23.60
C GLY A 107 22.49 -1.41 -22.09
N VAL A 108 23.58 -2.03 -21.65
CA VAL A 108 24.07 -1.97 -20.28
C VAL A 108 25.36 -1.16 -20.29
N VAL A 109 25.43 -0.13 -19.45
CA VAL A 109 26.67 0.63 -19.24
C VAL A 109 27.27 0.21 -17.91
N PHE A 110 28.48 -0.35 -17.95
CA PHE A 110 29.26 -0.58 -16.74
C PHE A 110 29.89 0.74 -16.30
N LEU A 111 29.65 1.12 -15.06
CA LEU A 111 30.27 2.29 -14.45
C LEU A 111 31.45 1.82 -13.60
N GLU A 112 32.66 2.17 -14.03
CA GLU A 112 33.89 1.87 -13.29
C GLU A 112 34.23 2.97 -12.26
N THR A 113 33.56 4.13 -12.35
CA THR A 113 33.79 5.27 -11.46
C THR A 113 32.49 5.86 -10.92
N VAL A 114 32.51 6.27 -9.65
CA VAL A 114 31.36 6.84 -8.93
C VAL A 114 31.01 8.26 -9.43
N ASP A 115 31.96 8.99 -10.02
CA ASP A 115 31.76 10.35 -10.51
C ASP A 115 30.59 10.48 -11.51
N ARG A 116 30.31 9.42 -12.28
CA ARG A 116 29.18 9.37 -13.23
C ARG A 116 27.81 9.26 -12.54
N LEU A 117 27.77 8.92 -11.25
CA LEU A 117 26.55 8.82 -10.45
C LEU A 117 26.21 10.11 -9.68
N VAL A 118 27.17 11.03 -9.53
CA VAL A 118 27.04 12.26 -8.72
C VAL A 118 25.85 13.12 -9.14
N ARG A 119 25.51 13.14 -10.43
CA ARG A 119 24.33 13.88 -10.93
C ARG A 119 23.00 13.33 -10.38
N HIS A 120 22.94 12.04 -10.08
CA HIS A 120 21.71 11.34 -9.70
C HIS A 120 21.61 11.07 -8.19
N PHE A 121 22.76 11.02 -7.51
CA PHE A 121 22.89 10.79 -6.07
C PHE A 121 23.86 11.84 -5.49
N PRO A 122 23.45 13.12 -5.40
CA PRO A 122 24.28 14.17 -4.82
C PRO A 122 24.53 13.98 -3.32
#